data_AF-A0A3D1IU04-F1
#
_entry.id   AF-A0A3D1IU04-F1
#
_cell.length_a   1.000
_cell.length_b   1.000
_cell.length_c   1.000
_cell.angle_alpha   90.00
_cell.angle_beta   90.00
_cell.angle_gamma   90.00
#
_symmetry.space_group_name_H-M   'P 1'
#
loop_
_entity.id
_entity.type
_entity.pdbx_description
1 polymer ?
#
loop_
_entity_poly.entity_id
_entity_poly.type
_entity_poly.pdbx_seq_one_letter_code
_entity_poly.pdbx_strand_id
1 'polypeptide(L)'
;MKLIAKTVIAAALSALALSASAMTPIQDADLSQVTGQDGVSIAADLHINIGSFVYTDTDVVDSNGLGGGSVSFNNIKINGTIAATLDIISKNSFSLAAAGPLGDGVGSKLGVDTTNVTAANAGLAAFVPAGDVVQIAIPQVAIAGANHLLNVSVDSIKMGNSTASFGSFAMNDIKLQG
;
A
#
# COMPACT_ATOMS: atom_id res chain seq x y z
N MET A 1 42.23 57.19 27.19
CA MET A 1 42.38 55.83 26.62
C MET A 1 41.56 54.76 27.36
N LYS A 2 41.51 54.75 28.70
CA LYS A 2 40.79 53.71 29.47
C LYS A 2 39.26 53.66 29.25
N LEU A 3 38.60 54.79 28.95
CA LEU A 3 37.15 54.81 28.69
C LEU A 3 36.79 54.17 27.33
N ILE A 4 37.57 54.48 26.28
CA ILE A 4 37.33 53.99 24.92
C ILE A 4 37.56 52.48 24.84
N ALA A 5 38.56 51.95 25.55
CA ALA A 5 38.79 50.51 25.62
C ALA A 5 37.62 49.76 26.29
N LYS A 6 36.99 50.35 27.32
CA LYS A 6 35.85 49.74 28.02
C LYS A 6 34.57 49.76 27.18
N THR A 7 34.33 50.81 26.39
CA THR A 7 33.16 50.89 25.52
C THR A 7 33.23 49.92 24.34
N VAL A 8 34.43 49.68 23.78
CA VAL A 8 34.63 48.70 22.71
C VAL A 8 34.40 47.26 23.20
N ILE A 9 34.89 46.93 24.40
CA ILE A 9 34.68 45.59 25.00
C ILE A 9 33.19 45.37 25.33
N ALA A 10 32.50 46.39 25.86
CA ALA A 10 31.08 46.30 26.14
C ALA A 10 30.23 46.14 24.86
N ALA A 11 30.59 46.83 23.78
CA ALA A 11 29.93 46.69 22.47
C ALA A 11 30.17 45.31 21.83
N ALA A 12 31.38 44.77 21.94
CA ALA A 12 31.70 43.43 21.45
C ALA A 12 30.97 42.34 22.25
N LEU A 13 30.88 42.47 23.57
CA LEU A 13 30.20 41.51 24.44
C LEU A 13 28.67 41.54 24.25
N SER A 14 28.09 42.72 23.99
CA SER A 14 26.67 42.86 23.66
C SER A 14 26.33 42.33 22.26
N ALA A 15 27.23 42.48 21.28
CA ALA A 15 27.09 41.86 19.96
C ALA A 15 27.11 40.31 20.03
N LEU A 16 27.94 39.73 20.90
CA LEU A 16 28.00 38.29 21.15
C LEU A 16 26.76 37.76 21.89
N ALA A 17 26.20 38.53 22.83
CA ALA A 17 24.97 38.17 23.53
C ALA A 17 23.73 38.19 22.61
N LEU A 18 23.73 39.05 21.58
CA LEU A 18 22.70 39.10 20.53
C LEU A 18 22.83 37.95 19.52
N SER A 19 23.98 37.28 19.44
CA SER A 19 24.15 36.08 18.59
C SER A 19 23.66 34.79 19.29
N ALA A 20 23.51 34.82 20.62
CA ALA A 20 23.01 33.70 21.41
C ALA A 20 21.47 33.61 21.46
N SER A 21 20.74 34.66 21.05
CA SER A 21 19.27 34.66 21.00
C SER A 21 18.69 33.98 19.75
N ALA A 22 19.51 33.28 18.97
CA ALA A 22 19.09 32.57 17.77
C ALA A 22 18.58 31.13 18.03
N MET A 23 18.49 30.69 19.29
CA MET A 23 17.77 29.47 19.67
C MET A 23 16.41 29.86 20.25
N THR A 24 15.47 30.24 19.38
CA THR A 24 14.05 30.32 19.77
C THR A 24 13.59 28.90 20.09
N PRO A 25 13.20 28.58 21.34
CA PRO A 25 12.65 27.26 21.64
C PRO A 25 11.40 27.07 20.80
N ILE A 26 11.38 26.01 19.99
CA ILE A 26 10.20 25.64 19.21
C ILE A 26 9.05 25.44 20.22
N GLN A 27 7.96 26.19 20.06
CA GLN A 27 6.78 26.03 20.89
C GLN A 27 6.15 24.67 20.57
N ASP A 28 5.53 24.02 21.55
CA ASP A 28 4.86 22.73 21.35
C ASP A 28 3.81 22.77 20.21
N ALA A 29 3.20 23.95 20.00
CA ALA A 29 2.30 24.21 18.87
C ALA A 29 3.00 24.15 17.50
N ASP A 30 4.28 24.51 17.42
CA ASP A 30 5.10 24.38 16.21
C ASP A 30 5.66 22.96 16.08
N LEU A 31 5.93 22.26 17.20
CA LEU A 31 6.28 20.82 17.18
C LEU A 31 5.09 19.95 16.75
N SER A 32 3.85 20.38 16.99
CA SER A 32 2.64 19.75 16.44
C SER A 32 2.55 19.86 14.92
N GLN A 33 3.29 20.79 14.29
CA GLN A 33 3.42 20.86 12.82
C GLN A 33 4.59 19.99 12.30
N VAL A 34 5.47 19.52 13.19
CA VAL A 34 6.53 18.56 12.87
C VAL A 34 6.02 17.15 13.13
N THR A 35 4.93 16.79 12.47
CA THR A 35 4.43 15.41 12.43
C THR A 35 4.63 14.89 11.01
N GLY A 36 5.77 14.23 10.77
CA GLY A 36 6.01 13.34 9.62
C GLY A 36 5.35 13.72 8.28
N GLN A 37 5.49 14.97 7.84
CA GLN A 37 4.70 15.60 6.77
C GLN A 37 4.84 15.01 5.36
N ASP A 38 5.57 13.91 5.21
CA ASP A 38 5.66 13.21 3.94
C ASP A 38 5.28 11.77 4.19
N GLY A 39 4.04 11.42 3.81
CA GLY A 39 3.53 10.07 3.90
C GLY A 39 4.51 9.08 3.29
N VAL A 40 4.57 7.86 3.84
CA VAL A 40 5.49 6.84 3.34
C VAL A 40 4.93 6.30 2.03
N SER A 41 5.60 6.62 0.93
CA SER A 41 5.32 6.01 -0.37
C SER A 41 6.06 4.68 -0.46
N ILE A 42 5.31 3.58 -0.49
CA ILE A 42 5.84 2.24 -0.72
C ILE A 42 5.60 1.89 -2.18
N ALA A 43 6.66 1.92 -2.97
CA ALA A 43 6.70 1.38 -4.32
C ALA A 43 7.61 0.16 -4.33
N ALA A 44 7.10 -0.97 -4.80
CA ALA A 44 7.88 -2.20 -4.94
C ALA A 44 7.70 -2.77 -6.35
N ASP A 45 8.82 -3.05 -6.99
CA ASP A 45 8.85 -3.85 -8.22
C ASP A 45 8.90 -5.33 -7.85
N LEU A 46 7.79 -6.02 -8.08
CA LEU A 46 7.66 -7.42 -7.75
C LEU A 46 8.35 -8.26 -8.82
N HIS A 47 9.37 -9.00 -8.41
CA HIS A 47 10.09 -9.96 -9.24
C HIS A 47 10.09 -11.32 -8.54
N ILE A 48 8.96 -12.03 -8.60
CA ILE A 48 8.84 -13.36 -8.00
C ILE A 48 8.99 -14.41 -9.10
N ASN A 49 9.99 -15.28 -8.91
CA ASN A 49 10.23 -16.44 -9.75
C ASN A 49 10.01 -17.71 -8.92
N ILE A 50 8.95 -18.45 -9.23
CA ILE A 50 8.71 -19.77 -8.65
C ILE A 50 9.19 -20.80 -9.68
N GLY A 51 10.20 -21.59 -9.31
CA GLY A 51 10.79 -22.59 -10.19
C GLY A 51 9.75 -23.58 -10.72
N SER A 52 8.98 -24.19 -9.81
CA SER A 52 7.84 -25.03 -10.17
C SER A 52 6.84 -25.16 -9.03
N PHE A 53 5.56 -25.20 -9.36
CA PHE A 53 4.52 -25.76 -8.49
C PHE A 53 4.19 -27.16 -9.01
N VAL A 54 4.36 -28.18 -8.18
CA VAL A 54 4.13 -29.58 -8.53
C VAL A 54 3.11 -30.18 -7.58
N TYR A 55 1.99 -30.62 -8.13
CA TYR A 55 1.08 -31.53 -7.47
C TYR A 55 1.42 -32.95 -7.92
N THR A 56 1.68 -33.85 -6.98
CA THR A 56 1.91 -35.28 -7.25
C THR A 56 0.93 -36.09 -6.44
N ASP A 57 0.08 -36.82 -7.14
CA ASP A 57 -0.69 -37.92 -6.56
C ASP A 57 0.26 -39.10 -6.32
N THR A 58 0.39 -39.48 -5.05
CA THR A 58 1.30 -40.53 -4.58
C THR A 58 0.67 -41.91 -4.58
N ASP A 59 -0.61 -42.04 -4.94
CA ASP A 59 -1.28 -43.33 -4.99
C ASP A 59 -0.67 -44.23 -6.07
N VAL A 60 -0.66 -45.54 -5.78
CA VAL A 60 -0.15 -46.54 -6.71
C VAL A 60 -1.18 -46.73 -7.82
N VAL A 61 -0.70 -46.77 -9.07
CA VAL A 61 -1.55 -47.07 -10.24
C VAL A 61 -2.27 -48.41 -10.01
N ASP A 62 -3.59 -48.39 -10.02
CA ASP A 62 -4.42 -49.58 -9.87
C ASP A 62 -4.43 -50.43 -11.17
N SER A 63 -5.09 -51.59 -11.13
CA SER A 63 -5.18 -52.49 -12.28
C SER A 63 -6.01 -51.93 -13.46
N ASN A 64 -6.72 -50.82 -13.26
CA ASN A 64 -7.48 -50.11 -14.29
C ASN A 64 -6.71 -48.90 -14.86
N GLY A 65 -5.46 -48.69 -14.42
CA GLY A 65 -4.66 -47.53 -14.82
C GLY A 65 -5.06 -46.22 -14.13
N LEU A 66 -5.83 -46.32 -13.04
CA LEU A 66 -6.29 -45.19 -12.23
C LEU A 66 -5.42 -45.10 -10.96
N GLY A 67 -4.93 -43.91 -10.64
CA GLY A 67 -4.01 -43.68 -9.54
C GLY A 67 -2.61 -43.35 -10.03
N GLY A 68 -1.93 -42.46 -9.30
CA GLY A 68 -0.67 -41.89 -9.74
C GLY A 68 -0.87 -40.85 -10.85
N GLY A 69 -0.26 -39.69 -10.68
CA GLY A 69 -0.38 -38.60 -11.63
C GLY A 69 0.28 -37.35 -11.09
N SER A 70 0.74 -36.47 -11.96
CA SER A 70 1.25 -35.19 -11.48
C SER A 70 0.90 -34.08 -12.45
N VAL A 71 0.71 -32.89 -11.88
CA VAL A 71 0.58 -31.65 -12.61
C VAL A 71 1.70 -30.74 -12.16
N SER A 72 2.52 -30.29 -13.12
CA SER A 72 3.56 -29.30 -12.85
C SER A 72 3.30 -28.03 -13.65
N PHE A 73 3.36 -26.90 -12.95
CA PHE A 73 3.42 -25.56 -13.53
C PHE A 73 4.86 -25.08 -13.39
N ASN A 74 5.53 -24.87 -14.51
CA ASN A 74 6.97 -24.64 -14.56
C ASN A 74 7.25 -23.17 -14.87
N ASN A 75 8.25 -22.62 -14.18
CA ASN A 75 8.77 -21.26 -14.35
C ASN A 75 7.66 -20.21 -14.24
N ILE A 76 6.96 -20.20 -13.11
CA ILE A 76 5.90 -19.22 -12.84
C ILE A 76 6.59 -17.89 -12.52
N LYS A 77 6.21 -16.84 -13.27
CA LYS A 77 6.71 -15.48 -13.08
C LYS A 77 5.55 -14.60 -12.67
N ILE A 78 5.71 -13.89 -11.56
CA ILE A 78 4.78 -12.86 -11.11
C ILE A 78 5.53 -11.54 -11.12
N ASN A 79 5.16 -10.69 -12.08
CA ASN A 79 5.81 -9.43 -12.33
C ASN A 79 4.79 -8.30 -12.29
N GLY A 80 5.20 -7.12 -11.86
CA GLY A 80 4.34 -5.95 -11.87
C GLY A 80 4.74 -4.96 -10.79
N THR A 81 3.98 -3.88 -10.72
CA THR A 81 4.23 -2.79 -9.78
C THR A 81 3.12 -2.79 -8.74
N ILE A 82 3.52 -2.83 -7.47
CA ILE A 82 2.61 -2.60 -6.35
C ILE A 82 2.96 -1.24 -5.76
N ALA A 83 1.95 -0.38 -5.63
CA ALA A 83 2.07 0.91 -4.96
C ALA A 83 1.07 0.99 -3.81
N ALA A 84 1.54 1.47 -2.67
CA ALA A 84 0.70 1.84 -1.54
C ALA A 84 1.26 3.11 -0.90
N THR A 85 0.37 4.01 -0.50
CA THR A 85 0.70 5.19 0.29
C THR A 85 0.19 5.00 1.70
N LEU A 86 1.07 5.19 2.68
CA LEU A 86 0.70 5.20 4.09
C LEU A 86 0.74 6.64 4.60
N ASP A 87 -0.37 7.09 5.16
CA ASP A 87 -0.50 8.43 5.72
C ASP A 87 -1.30 8.41 7.02
N ILE A 88 -1.06 9.38 7.90
CA ILE A 88 -1.90 9.62 9.08
C ILE A 88 -2.88 10.72 8.70
N ILE A 89 -4.15 10.35 8.55
CA ILE A 89 -5.21 11.31 8.23
C ILE A 89 -5.97 11.70 9.50
N SER A 90 -6.36 12.96 9.56
CA SER A 90 -7.15 13.45 10.70
C SER A 90 -8.50 12.75 10.79
N LYS A 91 -9.06 12.65 11.99
CA LYS A 91 -10.45 12.17 12.18
C LYS A 91 -11.46 12.89 11.29
N ASN A 92 -11.24 14.19 11.04
CA ASN A 92 -12.11 15.02 10.22
C ASN A 92 -11.98 14.64 8.74
N SER A 93 -10.74 14.47 8.25
CA SER A 93 -10.46 14.00 6.89
C SER A 93 -11.02 12.59 6.65
N PHE A 94 -10.88 11.68 7.62
CA PHE A 94 -11.47 10.35 7.56
C PHE A 94 -13.00 10.40 7.50
N SER A 95 -13.64 11.20 8.35
CA SER A 95 -15.10 11.32 8.40
C SER A 95 -15.67 11.90 7.10
N LEU A 96 -14.98 12.88 6.50
CA LEU A 96 -15.34 13.44 5.19
C LEU A 96 -15.15 12.42 4.07
N ALA A 97 -14.09 11.62 4.10
CA ALA A 97 -13.86 10.55 3.12
C ALA A 97 -14.89 9.42 3.25
N ALA A 98 -15.29 9.06 4.47
CA ALA A 98 -16.32 8.05 4.73
C ALA A 98 -17.73 8.51 4.34
N ALA A 99 -18.00 9.81 4.34
CA ALA A 99 -19.30 10.36 3.96
C ALA A 99 -19.36 10.86 2.49
N GLY A 100 -18.21 11.07 1.84
CA GLY A 100 -18.12 11.70 0.51
C GLY A 100 -18.30 10.72 -0.65
N PRO A 101 -18.94 11.13 -1.75
CA PRO A 101 -19.08 10.30 -2.95
C PRO A 101 -17.72 10.05 -3.61
N LEU A 102 -17.53 8.84 -4.15
CA LEU A 102 -16.48 8.52 -5.11
C LEU A 102 -16.67 9.43 -6.33
N GLY A 103 -15.56 9.85 -6.95
CA GLY A 103 -15.54 10.79 -8.09
C GLY A 103 -16.23 10.28 -9.36
N ASP A 104 -16.87 9.12 -9.31
CA ASP A 104 -17.71 8.49 -10.33
C ASP A 104 -19.22 8.59 -10.01
N GLY A 105 -19.59 9.18 -8.87
CA GLY A 105 -20.97 9.38 -8.44
C GLY A 105 -21.62 8.16 -7.77
N VAL A 106 -20.89 7.08 -7.47
CA VAL A 106 -21.45 5.86 -6.86
C VAL A 106 -20.66 5.45 -5.62
N GLY A 107 -21.15 5.84 -4.44
CA GLY A 107 -20.75 5.27 -3.14
C GLY A 107 -19.65 6.04 -2.38
N SER A 108 -19.47 5.70 -1.12
CA SER A 108 -18.44 6.25 -0.23
C SER A 108 -17.04 5.72 -0.57
N LYS A 109 -15.96 6.46 -0.27
CA LYS A 109 -14.57 5.95 -0.38
C LYS A 109 -14.32 4.65 0.43
N LEU A 110 -15.20 4.32 1.38
CA LEU A 110 -15.16 3.08 2.16
C LEU A 110 -16.04 1.96 1.56
N GLY A 111 -16.57 2.13 0.35
CA GLY A 111 -17.50 1.16 -0.27
C GLY A 111 -18.85 1.08 0.44
N VAL A 112 -19.17 2.05 1.30
CA VAL A 112 -20.47 2.13 1.98
C VAL A 112 -21.52 2.51 0.94
N ASP A 113 -22.50 1.63 0.73
CA ASP A 113 -23.66 1.87 -0.12
C ASP A 113 -24.51 3.02 0.47
N THR A 114 -24.36 4.20 -0.10
CA THR A 114 -25.06 5.42 0.32
C THR A 114 -26.54 5.43 -0.06
N THR A 115 -27.06 4.39 -0.73
CA THR A 115 -28.49 4.27 -1.08
C THR A 115 -29.33 3.67 0.06
N ASN A 116 -28.71 3.06 1.07
CA ASN A 116 -29.38 2.48 2.25
C ASN A 116 -28.91 3.14 3.57
N VAL A 117 -29.26 4.43 3.69
CA VAL A 117 -28.72 5.41 4.66
C VAL A 117 -29.03 5.10 6.13
N THR A 118 -30.03 4.27 6.45
CA THR A 118 -30.51 4.09 7.83
C THR A 118 -29.76 3.00 8.62
N ALA A 119 -29.23 1.96 7.97
CA ALA A 119 -28.38 0.95 8.61
C ALA A 119 -26.88 1.25 8.44
N ALA A 120 -26.50 1.86 7.31
CA ALA A 120 -25.13 2.24 7.01
C ALA A 120 -24.54 3.27 8.00
N ASN A 121 -25.37 4.19 8.52
CA ASN A 121 -24.91 5.23 9.45
C ASN A 121 -24.64 4.74 10.88
N ALA A 122 -25.32 3.68 11.35
CA ALA A 122 -25.11 3.16 12.70
C ALA A 122 -23.80 2.37 12.82
N GLY A 123 -23.47 1.59 11.78
CA GLY A 123 -22.20 0.87 11.70
C GLY A 123 -21.00 1.81 11.49
N LEU A 124 -21.17 2.83 10.64
CA LEU A 124 -20.11 3.82 10.40
C LEU A 124 -19.79 4.63 11.67
N ALA A 125 -20.81 5.09 12.42
CA ALA A 125 -20.61 5.84 13.66
C ALA A 125 -19.79 5.06 14.71
N ALA A 126 -19.90 3.72 14.73
CA ALA A 126 -19.09 2.87 15.60
C ALA A 126 -17.64 2.68 15.12
N PHE A 127 -17.39 2.87 13.81
CA PHE A 127 -16.07 2.83 13.19
C PHE A 127 -15.43 4.22 13.04
N VAL A 128 -16.12 5.31 13.38
CA VAL A 128 -15.52 6.64 13.42
C VAL A 128 -14.49 6.67 14.55
N PRO A 129 -13.19 6.83 14.23
CA PRO A 129 -12.13 6.81 15.21
C PRO A 129 -12.23 8.03 16.13
N ALA A 130 -11.90 7.83 17.41
CA ALA A 130 -11.85 8.93 18.39
C ALA A 130 -10.72 9.93 18.11
N GLY A 131 -9.70 9.51 17.37
CA GLY A 131 -8.54 10.30 16.96
C GLY A 131 -8.16 10.06 15.51
N ASP A 132 -6.95 10.47 15.14
CA ASP A 132 -6.43 10.30 13.79
C ASP A 132 -6.21 8.82 13.45
N VAL A 133 -6.23 8.51 12.16
CA VAL A 133 -6.07 7.12 11.68
C VAL A 133 -4.99 7.01 10.64
N VAL A 134 -4.36 5.84 10.62
CA VAL A 134 -3.46 5.44 9.54
C VAL A 134 -4.30 5.01 8.36
N GLN A 135 -4.20 5.73 7.26
CA GLN A 135 -4.74 5.34 5.97
C GLN A 135 -3.66 4.58 5.18
N ILE A 136 -4.04 3.41 4.67
CA ILE A 136 -3.29 2.68 3.66
C ILE A 136 -4.10 2.77 2.38
N ALA A 137 -3.65 3.56 1.40
CA ALA A 137 -4.33 3.71 0.12
C ALA A 137 -3.53 3.05 -1.00
N ILE A 138 -4.23 2.35 -1.88
CA ILE A 138 -3.65 1.83 -3.13
C ILE A 138 -4.00 2.86 -4.22
N PRO A 139 -3.05 3.69 -4.67
CA PRO A 139 -3.34 4.68 -5.71
C PRO A 139 -3.63 3.99 -7.04
N GLN A 140 -4.43 4.64 -7.88
CA GLN A 140 -4.59 4.22 -9.27
C GLN A 140 -3.24 4.44 -9.98
N VAL A 141 -2.53 3.35 -10.26
CA VAL A 141 -1.26 3.41 -10.99
C VAL A 141 -1.56 3.44 -12.48
N ALA A 142 -1.24 4.55 -13.14
CA ALA A 142 -1.36 4.67 -14.59
C ALA A 142 -0.24 3.87 -15.27
N ILE A 143 -0.58 2.72 -15.84
CA ILE A 143 0.36 1.93 -16.65
C ILE A 143 0.24 2.39 -18.11
N ALA A 144 1.34 2.83 -18.72
CA ALA A 144 1.36 3.22 -20.12
C ALA A 144 1.40 1.98 -21.05
N GLY A 145 0.58 1.98 -22.10
CA GLY A 145 0.63 0.97 -23.18
C GLY A 145 0.00 -0.39 -22.82
N ALA A 146 0.56 -1.48 -23.36
CA ALA A 146 0.07 -2.86 -23.17
C ALA A 146 0.57 -3.54 -21.88
N ASN A 147 1.14 -2.77 -20.95
CA ASN A 147 1.69 -3.29 -19.72
C ASN A 147 0.56 -3.53 -18.69
N HIS A 148 0.71 -4.58 -17.88
CA HIS A 148 -0.25 -4.95 -16.84
C HIS A 148 0.25 -4.47 -15.47
N LEU A 149 -0.67 -4.04 -14.59
CA LEU A 149 -0.37 -3.70 -13.20
C LEU A 149 0.28 -4.87 -12.45
N LEU A 150 -0.30 -6.05 -12.62
CA LEU A 150 0.21 -7.34 -12.16
C LEU A 150 0.04 -8.36 -13.30
N ASN A 151 1.10 -9.09 -13.61
CA ASN A 151 1.15 -10.15 -14.61
C ASN A 151 1.56 -11.47 -13.94
N VAL A 152 0.83 -12.53 -14.24
CA VAL A 152 1.22 -13.90 -13.89
C VAL A 152 1.39 -14.68 -15.19
N SER A 153 2.55 -15.29 -15.38
CA SER A 153 2.83 -16.16 -16.53
C SER A 153 3.39 -17.49 -16.07
N VAL A 154 3.12 -18.53 -16.87
CA VAL A 154 3.63 -19.89 -16.67
C VAL A 154 4.20 -20.35 -18.00
N ASP A 155 5.45 -20.78 -18.02
CA ASP A 155 6.11 -21.14 -19.29
C ASP A 155 5.59 -22.48 -19.82
N SER A 156 5.32 -23.45 -18.93
CA SER A 156 4.69 -24.71 -19.34
C SER A 156 3.93 -25.41 -18.23
N ILE A 157 2.83 -26.06 -18.60
CA ILE A 157 2.06 -26.96 -17.75
C ILE A 157 2.26 -28.37 -18.28
N LYS A 158 2.72 -29.31 -17.44
CA LYS A 158 2.99 -30.70 -17.84
C LYS A 158 2.26 -31.69 -16.95
N MET A 159 1.65 -32.70 -17.57
CA MET A 159 1.13 -33.88 -16.90
C MET A 159 2.25 -34.93 -16.83
N GLY A 160 2.56 -35.41 -15.63
CA GLY A 160 3.45 -36.55 -15.48
C GLY A 160 2.69 -37.87 -15.59
N ASN A 161 3.34 -38.87 -16.19
CA ASN A 161 2.86 -40.26 -16.25
C ASN A 161 1.54 -40.47 -17.03
N SER A 162 1.19 -39.59 -17.97
CA SER A 162 -0.02 -39.75 -18.81
C SER A 162 0.18 -39.21 -20.23
N THR A 163 -0.35 -39.94 -21.21
CA THR A 163 -0.48 -39.51 -22.63
C THR A 163 -1.88 -38.97 -22.93
N ALA A 164 -2.77 -38.92 -21.94
CA ALA A 164 -4.13 -38.43 -22.11
C ALA A 164 -4.18 -36.89 -22.11
N SER A 165 -5.20 -36.34 -22.77
CA SER A 165 -5.52 -34.91 -22.68
C SER A 165 -5.88 -34.55 -21.23
N PHE A 166 -5.44 -33.39 -20.75
CA PHE A 166 -5.89 -32.82 -19.47
C PHE A 166 -7.29 -32.17 -19.56
N GLY A 167 -7.98 -32.34 -20.68
CA GLY A 167 -9.32 -31.82 -20.92
C GLY A 167 -9.33 -30.37 -21.40
N SER A 168 -10.47 -29.70 -21.27
CA SER A 168 -10.61 -28.26 -21.53
C SER A 168 -10.34 -27.45 -20.27
N PHE A 169 -9.53 -26.39 -20.38
CA PHE A 169 -9.29 -25.44 -19.31
C PHE A 169 -9.96 -24.11 -19.63
N ALA A 170 -10.77 -23.59 -18.71
CA ALA A 170 -11.35 -22.25 -18.79
C ALA A 170 -11.09 -21.53 -17.47
N MET A 171 -10.66 -20.27 -17.57
CA MET A 171 -10.34 -19.43 -16.44
C MET A 171 -11.11 -18.12 -16.63
N ASN A 172 -12.26 -18.02 -15.97
CA ASN A 172 -13.18 -16.90 -16.09
C ASN A 172 -13.07 -15.98 -14.88
N ASP A 173 -13.35 -14.69 -15.07
CA ASP A 173 -13.45 -13.69 -14.00
C ASP A 173 -12.20 -13.52 -13.12
N ILE A 174 -11.01 -13.72 -13.68
CA ILE A 174 -9.79 -13.37 -12.96
C ILE A 174 -9.66 -11.85 -12.85
N LYS A 175 -10.00 -11.35 -11.66
CA LYS A 175 -9.72 -9.99 -11.21
C LYS A 175 -8.49 -10.02 -10.32
N LEU A 176 -7.37 -9.51 -10.83
CA LEU A 176 -6.11 -9.36 -10.10
C LEU A 176 -5.96 -7.98 -9.45
N GLN A 177 -7.03 -7.17 -9.54
CA GLN A 177 -7.15 -5.85 -8.93
C GLN A 177 -8.33 -5.93 -7.98
N GLY A 178 -8.10 -5.55 -6.71
CA GLY A 178 -9.13 -5.40 -5.69
C GLY A 178 -9.99 -4.18 -5.93
#